data_AF-A0A661RAS0-F1
#
_entry.id   AF-A0A661RAS0-F1
#
_cell.length_a   1.000
_cell.length_b   1.000
_cell.length_c   1.000
_cell.angle_alpha   90.00
_cell.angle_beta   90.00
_cell.angle_gamma   90.00
#
_symmetry.space_group_name_H-M   'P 1'
#
loop_
_entity.id
_entity.type
_entity.pdbx_description
1 polymer ?
#
loop_
_entity_poly.entity_id
_entity_poly.type
_entity_poly.pdbx_seq_one_letter_code
_entity_poly.pdbx_strand_id
1 'polypeptide(L)'
;MSKKIISKIWKGINSIANKIYKKILKSDIESEGSDNSGYKPQPVDTKNKNISYDYTSKDKYILTLVISIKETELADSLKSEGCLTRQTAEKLFESKQWLLYSQEKHWKDTCQGLFENPHQESDEYDVYYIKITLDRPDERFSRDSNMLKMYDAFKELAEKENKIQISERQPKESYENKGFYRV
;
A
#
# COMPACT_ATOMS: atom_id res chain seq x y z
N MET A 1 32.16 -26.48 11.42
CA MET A 1 32.51 -25.06 11.71
C MET A 1 32.11 -24.18 10.52
N SER A 2 30.96 -23.48 10.53
CA SER A 2 30.72 -22.34 9.60
C SER A 2 29.44 -21.52 9.87
N LYS A 3 29.17 -21.14 11.13
CA LYS A 3 28.06 -20.20 11.47
C LYS A 3 28.54 -18.80 11.89
N LYS A 4 29.85 -18.60 12.07
CA LYS A 4 30.44 -17.33 12.54
C LYS A 4 30.74 -16.30 11.44
N ILE A 5 30.75 -16.70 10.16
CA ILE A 5 31.18 -15.82 9.06
C ILE A 5 30.01 -14.95 8.54
N ILE A 6 28.80 -15.50 8.46
CA ILE A 6 27.62 -14.80 7.91
C ILE A 6 27.15 -13.66 8.84
N SER A 7 27.33 -13.81 10.16
CA SER A 7 26.97 -12.78 11.15
C SER A 7 27.85 -11.52 11.09
N LYS A 8 29.07 -11.58 10.53
CA LYS A 8 29.95 -10.41 10.41
C LYS A 8 29.62 -9.53 9.21
N ILE A 9 29.11 -10.12 8.12
CA ILE A 9 28.77 -9.38 6.90
C ILE A 9 27.51 -8.52 7.11
N TRP A 10 26.53 -9.01 7.89
CA TRP A 10 25.27 -8.28 8.12
C TRP A 10 25.43 -7.04 9.03
N LYS A 11 26.41 -7.03 9.95
CA LYS A 11 26.69 -5.88 10.82
C LYS A 11 27.43 -4.74 10.09
N GLY A 12 28.13 -5.03 8.99
CA GLY A 12 28.84 -4.01 8.19
C GLY A 12 27.91 -3.15 7.35
N ILE A 13 26.86 -3.75 6.77
CA ILE A 13 25.95 -3.07 5.83
C ILE A 13 25.06 -2.04 6.57
N ASN A 14 24.57 -2.38 7.77
CA ASN A 14 23.76 -1.45 8.59
C ASN A 14 24.55 -0.24 9.13
N SER A 15 25.88 -0.34 9.23
CA SER A 15 26.71 0.79 9.69
C SER A 15 26.97 1.83 8.59
N ILE A 16 26.93 1.45 7.31
CA ILE A 16 27.21 2.35 6.18
C ILE A 16 25.94 3.14 5.84
N ALA A 17 24.77 2.52 5.85
CA ALA A 17 23.49 3.19 5.60
C ALA A 17 23.21 4.32 6.60
N ASN A 18 23.51 4.12 7.89
CA ASN A 18 23.33 5.14 8.94
C ASN A 18 24.33 6.31 8.84
N LYS A 19 25.53 6.08 8.26
CA LYS A 19 26.52 7.15 8.04
C LYS A 19 26.15 8.03 6.85
N ILE A 20 25.54 7.46 5.81
CA ILE A 20 25.07 8.21 4.63
C ILE A 20 23.86 9.07 5.01
N TYR A 21 22.91 8.54 5.79
CA TYR A 21 21.72 9.28 6.22
C TYR A 21 22.05 10.52 7.07
N LYS A 22 23.06 10.43 7.95
CA LYS A 22 23.52 11.59 8.75
C LYS A 22 24.33 12.61 7.97
N LYS A 23 24.88 12.25 6.80
CA LYS A 23 25.65 13.18 5.97
C LYS A 23 24.76 14.01 5.05
N ILE A 24 23.62 13.45 4.63
CA ILE A 24 22.62 14.13 3.78
C ILE A 24 21.77 15.12 4.61
N LEU A 25 21.45 14.82 5.87
CA LEU A 25 20.70 15.74 6.74
C LEU A 25 21.50 16.94 7.26
N LYS A 26 22.79 17.05 6.94
CA LYS A 26 23.68 18.12 7.43
C LYS A 26 24.18 19.07 6.34
N SER A 27 23.78 18.87 5.08
CA SER A 27 24.23 19.69 3.95
C SER A 27 23.26 20.81 3.55
N ASP A 28 22.04 20.85 4.11
CA ASP A 28 20.99 21.75 3.61
C ASP A 28 20.73 22.96 4.53
N ILE A 29 21.63 23.22 5.48
CA ILE A 29 21.59 24.41 6.33
C ILE A 29 22.97 25.03 6.32
N GLU A 30 23.30 25.75 5.24
CA GLU A 30 24.26 26.86 5.20
C GLU A 30 24.38 27.38 3.76
N SER A 31 23.67 28.46 3.45
CA SER A 31 24.17 29.52 2.56
C SER A 31 23.24 30.74 2.68
N GLU A 32 23.71 31.72 3.45
CA GLU A 32 23.16 33.06 3.54
C GLU A 32 23.50 33.94 2.32
N GLY A 33 22.71 35.01 2.17
CA GLY A 33 23.03 36.26 1.48
C GLY A 33 22.09 36.54 0.30
N SER A 34 21.43 37.67 0.12
CA SER A 34 21.31 39.00 0.78
C SER A 34 20.13 39.66 0.02
N ASP A 35 19.15 40.32 0.65
CA ASP A 35 19.11 41.78 0.75
C ASP A 35 17.87 42.29 1.51
N ASN A 36 18.07 43.43 2.17
CA ASN A 36 17.17 44.15 3.08
C ASN A 36 15.77 44.51 2.54
N SER A 37 14.73 44.22 3.32
CA SER A 37 13.65 45.20 3.57
C SER A 37 12.99 44.94 4.93
N GLY A 38 12.74 46.01 5.68
CA GLY A 38 12.40 45.95 7.10
C GLY A 38 11.06 45.29 7.41
N TYR A 39 11.11 44.17 8.13
CA TYR A 39 10.02 43.67 8.94
C TYR A 39 10.58 43.25 10.29
N LYS A 40 10.08 43.85 11.39
CA LYS A 40 10.27 43.35 12.75
C LYS A 40 9.49 42.04 12.87
N PRO A 41 10.12 40.87 13.09
CA PRO A 41 9.37 39.68 13.43
C PRO A 41 8.87 39.82 14.88
N GLN A 42 7.56 39.72 15.07
CA GLN A 42 7.00 39.47 16.40
C GLN A 42 7.38 38.03 16.83
N PRO A 43 7.58 37.78 18.13
CA PRO A 43 7.86 36.43 18.61
C PRO A 43 6.63 35.55 18.35
N VAL A 44 6.73 34.66 17.36
CA VAL A 44 5.76 33.60 17.17
C VAL A 44 6.05 32.51 18.20
N ASP A 45 5.15 32.40 19.17
CA ASP A 45 5.09 31.31 20.15
C ASP A 45 5.17 29.97 19.43
N THR A 46 6.38 29.41 19.37
CA THR A 46 6.63 28.08 18.80
C THR A 46 6.21 27.08 19.87
N LYS A 47 4.89 26.94 20.09
CA LYS A 47 4.32 25.79 20.80
C LYS A 47 4.60 24.57 19.95
N ASN A 48 5.74 23.97 20.27
CA ASN A 48 6.24 22.70 19.82
C ASN A 48 5.19 21.62 20.14
N LYS A 49 4.20 21.47 19.25
CA LYS A 49 3.28 20.34 19.28
C LYS A 49 4.08 19.14 18.78
N ASN A 50 4.76 18.48 19.72
CA ASN A 50 5.09 17.07 19.58
C ASN A 50 3.76 16.34 19.37
N ILE A 51 3.38 16.13 18.11
CA ILE A 51 2.27 15.25 17.76
C ILE A 51 2.78 13.84 18.04
N SER A 52 2.59 13.41 19.29
CA SER A 52 2.66 12.01 19.67
C SER A 52 1.50 11.31 18.97
N TYR A 53 1.79 10.60 17.87
CA TYR A 53 0.82 9.68 17.28
C TYR A 53 0.55 8.58 18.29
N ASP A 54 -0.57 8.68 18.97
CA ASP A 54 -1.09 7.60 19.80
C ASP A 54 -1.56 6.49 18.86
N TYR A 55 -0.69 5.53 18.55
CA TYR A 55 -0.98 4.33 17.76
C TYR A 55 -1.82 3.32 18.58
N THR A 56 -2.85 3.80 19.28
CA THR A 56 -3.79 2.97 20.06
C THR A 56 -4.98 2.51 19.24
N SER A 57 -5.22 3.08 18.04
CA SER A 57 -6.16 2.50 17.09
C SER A 57 -5.45 1.41 16.26
N LYS A 58 -5.92 0.17 16.40
CA LYS A 58 -5.59 -0.93 15.47
C LYS A 58 -6.29 -0.68 14.12
N ASP A 59 -6.02 0.45 13.48
CA ASP A 59 -6.65 0.80 12.22
C ASP A 59 -6.13 -0.14 11.13
N LYS A 60 -7.00 -1.03 10.69
CA LYS A 60 -6.73 -1.91 9.56
C LYS A 60 -6.78 -1.13 8.26
N TYR A 61 -5.94 -1.53 7.33
CA TYR A 61 -5.93 -1.00 5.98
C TYR A 61 -6.43 -2.07 5.02
N ILE A 62 -7.15 -1.65 3.99
CA ILE A 62 -7.71 -2.52 2.98
C ILE A 62 -7.08 -2.17 1.64
N LEU A 63 -6.49 -3.18 1.01
CA LEU A 63 -6.11 -3.16 -0.39
C LEU A 63 -7.23 -3.83 -1.20
N THR A 64 -7.79 -3.12 -2.17
CA THR A 64 -8.77 -3.67 -3.10
C THR A 64 -8.23 -3.60 -4.51
N LEU A 65 -8.23 -4.73 -5.20
CA LEU A 65 -7.79 -4.86 -6.59
C LEU A 65 -8.98 -5.13 -7.48
N VAL A 66 -8.97 -4.54 -8.67
CA VAL A 66 -9.90 -4.85 -9.75
C VAL A 66 -9.18 -5.69 -10.78
N ILE A 67 -9.70 -6.87 -11.08
CA ILE A 67 -9.22 -7.75 -12.13
C ILE A 67 -10.35 -8.04 -13.12
N SER A 68 -9.98 -8.30 -14.38
CA SER A 68 -10.96 -8.66 -15.40
C SER A 68 -11.61 -10.01 -15.11
N ILE A 69 -12.86 -10.20 -15.51
CA ILE A 69 -13.54 -11.49 -15.54
C ILE A 69 -12.76 -12.57 -16.31
N LYS A 70 -11.90 -12.17 -17.25
CA LYS A 70 -11.01 -13.10 -17.99
C LYS A 70 -10.03 -13.84 -17.07
N GLU A 71 -9.78 -13.32 -15.88
CA GLU A 71 -8.92 -13.90 -14.85
C GLU A 71 -9.70 -14.79 -13.88
N THR A 72 -10.76 -15.46 -14.36
CA THR A 72 -11.62 -16.32 -13.53
C THR A 72 -10.83 -17.43 -12.84
N GLU A 73 -9.85 -18.04 -13.51
CA GLU A 73 -8.99 -19.07 -12.89
C GLU A 73 -8.21 -18.52 -11.68
N LEU A 74 -7.72 -17.28 -11.76
CA LEU A 74 -7.04 -16.63 -10.65
C LEU A 74 -8.01 -16.33 -9.50
N ALA A 75 -9.20 -15.83 -9.82
CA ALA A 75 -10.25 -15.58 -8.83
C ALA A 75 -10.68 -16.87 -8.12
N ASP A 76 -10.89 -17.96 -8.84
CA ASP A 76 -11.32 -19.24 -8.29
C ASP A 76 -10.22 -19.89 -7.42
N SER A 77 -8.95 -19.82 -7.84
CA SER A 77 -7.81 -20.25 -7.03
C SER A 77 -7.76 -19.48 -5.70
N LEU A 78 -7.89 -18.15 -5.74
CA LEU A 78 -7.90 -17.33 -4.53
C LEU A 78 -9.14 -17.57 -3.65
N LYS A 79 -10.32 -17.85 -4.23
CA LYS A 79 -11.54 -18.19 -3.47
C LYS A 79 -11.39 -19.53 -2.74
N SER A 80 -10.76 -20.51 -3.39
CA SER A 80 -10.57 -21.86 -2.83
C SER A 80 -9.44 -21.94 -1.80
N GLU A 81 -8.32 -21.25 -2.05
CA GLU A 81 -7.16 -21.25 -1.15
C GLU A 81 -7.35 -20.31 0.05
N GLY A 82 -8.04 -19.17 -0.16
CA GLY A 82 -8.27 -18.15 0.87
C GLY A 82 -7.01 -17.39 1.33
N CYS A 83 -5.84 -17.69 0.73
CA CYS A 83 -4.56 -17.06 1.01
C CYS A 83 -3.79 -16.75 -0.28
N LEU A 84 -2.74 -15.95 -0.19
CA LEU A 84 -1.86 -15.63 -1.31
C LEU A 84 -0.65 -16.56 -1.29
N THR A 85 -0.50 -17.38 -2.32
CA THR A 85 0.80 -17.96 -2.65
C THR A 85 1.65 -16.94 -3.42
N ARG A 86 2.96 -17.17 -3.46
CA ARG A 86 3.88 -16.32 -4.22
C ARG A 86 3.48 -16.20 -5.69
N GLN A 87 3.08 -17.32 -6.29
CA GLN A 87 2.64 -17.35 -7.68
C GLN A 87 1.35 -16.55 -7.89
N THR A 88 0.36 -16.71 -7.02
CA THR A 88 -0.90 -15.93 -7.11
C THR A 88 -0.66 -14.44 -6.86
N ALA A 89 0.29 -14.07 -5.99
CA ALA A 89 0.64 -12.67 -5.76
C ALA A 89 1.31 -12.03 -6.97
N GLU A 90 2.21 -12.76 -7.65
CA GLU A 90 2.82 -12.31 -8.91
C GLU A 90 1.77 -12.16 -10.01
N LYS A 91 0.88 -13.17 -10.20
CA LYS A 91 -0.24 -13.07 -11.15
C LYS A 91 -1.16 -11.90 -10.85
N LEU A 92 -1.51 -11.67 -9.58
CA LEU A 92 -2.34 -10.52 -9.21
C LEU A 92 -1.68 -9.20 -9.52
N PHE A 93 -0.36 -9.10 -9.32
CA PHE A 93 0.37 -7.90 -9.70
C PHE A 93 0.28 -7.66 -11.21
N GLU A 94 0.31 -8.70 -12.04
CA GLU A 94 0.21 -8.58 -13.49
C GLU A 94 -1.22 -8.30 -13.97
N SER A 95 -2.22 -8.92 -13.35
CA SER A 95 -3.63 -8.84 -13.77
C SER A 95 -4.40 -7.64 -13.21
N LYS A 96 -3.86 -6.92 -12.21
CA LYS A 96 -4.54 -5.75 -11.62
C LYS A 96 -4.72 -4.65 -12.66
N GLN A 97 -5.95 -4.15 -12.79
CA GLN A 97 -6.28 -3.02 -13.66
C GLN A 97 -6.41 -1.72 -12.86
N TRP A 98 -7.00 -1.83 -11.67
CA TRP A 98 -7.23 -0.73 -10.77
C TRP A 98 -6.97 -1.14 -9.33
N LEU A 99 -6.61 -0.17 -8.51
CA LEU A 99 -6.27 -0.37 -7.12
C LEU A 99 -6.92 0.73 -6.25
N LEU A 100 -7.44 0.32 -5.10
CA LEU A 100 -7.84 1.19 -4.01
C LEU A 100 -7.10 0.75 -2.76
N TYR A 101 -6.43 1.70 -2.10
CA TYR A 101 -5.75 1.47 -0.83
C TYR A 101 -6.24 2.53 0.16
N SER A 102 -6.92 2.08 1.21
CA SER A 102 -7.55 2.98 2.18
C SER A 102 -7.71 2.34 3.55
N GLN A 103 -8.07 3.15 4.55
CA GLN A 103 -8.45 2.64 5.86
C GLN A 103 -9.76 1.85 5.79
N GLU A 104 -9.91 0.83 6.65
CA GLU A 104 -11.09 -0.04 6.66
C GLU A 104 -12.40 0.75 6.80
N LYS A 105 -12.43 1.82 7.61
CA LYS A 105 -13.62 2.67 7.76
C LYS A 105 -14.06 3.28 6.42
N HIS A 106 -13.13 3.92 5.71
CA HIS A 106 -13.42 4.51 4.41
C HIS A 106 -13.82 3.45 3.38
N TRP A 107 -13.14 2.30 3.40
CA TRP A 107 -13.47 1.18 2.53
C TRP A 107 -14.89 0.65 2.75
N LYS A 108 -15.35 0.56 4.01
CA LYS A 108 -16.72 0.12 4.32
C LYS A 108 -17.75 1.05 3.71
N ASP A 109 -17.53 2.36 3.85
CA ASP A 109 -18.44 3.37 3.33
C ASP A 109 -18.52 3.38 1.79
N THR A 110 -17.43 3.05 1.09
CA THR A 110 -17.34 3.17 -0.38
C THR A 110 -17.50 1.86 -1.15
N CYS A 111 -17.00 0.75 -0.61
CA CYS A 111 -16.77 -0.49 -1.35
C CYS A 111 -17.51 -1.70 -0.79
N GLN A 112 -18.04 -1.67 0.44
CA GLN A 112 -18.65 -2.85 1.05
C GLN A 112 -19.79 -3.45 0.19
N GLY A 113 -20.62 -2.59 -0.40
CA GLY A 113 -21.72 -3.02 -1.28
C GLY A 113 -21.28 -3.81 -2.52
N LEU A 114 -20.02 -3.68 -2.97
CA LEU A 114 -19.46 -4.45 -4.10
C LEU A 114 -19.29 -5.94 -3.76
N PHE A 115 -19.19 -6.28 -2.48
CA PHE A 115 -18.97 -7.65 -2.01
C PHE A 115 -20.27 -8.31 -1.52
N GLU A 116 -21.32 -7.54 -1.29
CA GLU A 116 -22.59 -8.02 -0.73
C GLU A 116 -23.67 -8.22 -1.81
N ASN A 117 -23.60 -7.46 -2.91
CA ASN A 117 -24.63 -7.46 -3.94
C ASN A 117 -24.09 -8.06 -5.24
N PRO A 118 -24.31 -9.36 -5.51
CA PRO A 118 -23.87 -9.97 -6.77
C PRO A 118 -24.61 -9.35 -7.94
N HIS A 119 -23.89 -9.12 -9.05
CA HIS A 119 -24.51 -8.73 -10.29
C HIS A 119 -25.13 -9.95 -10.98
N GLN A 120 -26.40 -9.85 -11.37
CA GLN A 120 -27.15 -10.95 -11.98
C GLN A 120 -26.97 -11.02 -13.50
N GLU A 121 -26.68 -9.89 -14.13
CA GLU A 121 -26.39 -9.83 -15.56
C GLU A 121 -24.90 -10.13 -15.79
N SER A 122 -24.60 -10.70 -16.95
CA SER A 122 -23.22 -11.09 -17.29
C SER A 122 -22.78 -10.36 -18.55
N ASP A 123 -21.72 -9.57 -18.43
CA ASP A 123 -21.03 -8.92 -19.54
C ASP A 123 -19.61 -9.52 -19.69
N GLU A 124 -19.03 -9.43 -20.89
CA GLU A 124 -17.63 -9.80 -21.16
C GLU A 124 -16.61 -8.86 -20.51
N TYR A 125 -17.03 -7.64 -20.16
CA TYR A 125 -16.20 -6.62 -19.53
C TYR A 125 -16.29 -6.58 -18.01
N ASP A 126 -17.09 -7.47 -17.42
CA ASP A 126 -17.22 -7.57 -15.97
C ASP A 126 -15.87 -7.74 -15.26
N VAL A 127 -15.90 -7.50 -13.96
CA VAL A 127 -14.73 -7.52 -13.10
C VAL A 127 -14.98 -8.31 -11.83
N TYR A 128 -13.89 -8.76 -11.21
CA TYR A 128 -13.86 -9.18 -9.82
C TYR A 128 -13.11 -8.17 -8.97
N TYR A 129 -13.56 -8.02 -7.73
CA TYR A 129 -12.85 -7.28 -6.69
C TYR A 129 -12.18 -8.24 -5.72
N ILE A 130 -10.91 -8.01 -5.44
CA ILE A 130 -10.14 -8.78 -4.46
C ILE A 130 -9.78 -7.85 -3.33
N LYS A 131 -10.35 -8.13 -2.15
CA LYS A 131 -10.08 -7.44 -0.90
C LYS A 131 -9.01 -8.19 -0.13
N ILE A 132 -7.96 -7.47 0.26
CA ILE A 132 -6.87 -7.96 1.12
C ILE A 132 -6.81 -7.06 2.35
N THR A 133 -6.97 -7.67 3.52
CA THR A 133 -6.90 -6.94 4.80
C THR A 133 -5.46 -6.92 5.29
N LEU A 134 -4.95 -5.72 5.60
CA LEU A 134 -3.60 -5.47 6.06
C LEU A 134 -3.63 -5.00 7.53
N ASP A 135 -2.75 -5.58 8.34
CA ASP A 135 -2.64 -5.26 9.77
C ASP A 135 -1.99 -3.89 10.05
N ARG A 136 -1.31 -3.33 9.06
CA ARG A 136 -0.62 -2.05 9.14
C ARG A 136 -0.66 -1.34 7.79
N PRO A 137 -0.52 -0.01 7.77
CA PRO A 137 -0.37 0.70 6.51
C PRO A 137 0.89 0.27 5.76
N ASP A 138 0.80 0.25 4.44
CA ASP A 138 1.90 0.05 3.51
C ASP A 138 1.79 1.06 2.36
N GLU A 139 2.56 2.15 2.45
CA GLU A 139 2.56 3.24 1.46
C GLU A 139 3.01 2.81 0.06
N ARG A 140 3.56 1.60 -0.08
CA ARG A 140 3.91 1.04 -1.40
C ARG A 140 2.67 0.73 -2.25
N PHE A 141 1.49 0.70 -1.64
CA PHE A 141 0.19 0.65 -2.32
C PHE A 141 -0.47 2.03 -2.46
N SER A 142 0.24 3.13 -2.21
CA SER A 142 -0.27 4.46 -2.54
C SER A 142 -0.18 4.73 -4.05
N ARG A 143 -0.96 5.72 -4.50
CA ARG A 143 -0.98 6.17 -5.89
C ARG A 143 0.38 6.64 -6.41
N ASP A 144 1.18 7.24 -5.54
CA ASP A 144 2.48 7.81 -5.89
C ASP A 144 3.64 6.82 -5.75
N SER A 145 3.35 5.56 -5.40
CA SER A 145 4.35 4.51 -5.26
C SER A 145 4.90 4.11 -6.63
N ASN A 146 6.20 3.81 -6.67
CA ASN A 146 6.82 3.26 -7.89
C ASN A 146 6.47 1.78 -8.06
N MET A 147 6.43 1.32 -9.31
CA MET A 147 6.00 -0.05 -9.65
C MET A 147 6.89 -1.13 -9.04
N LEU A 148 8.19 -0.88 -8.88
CA LEU A 148 9.11 -1.85 -8.29
C LEU A 148 8.80 -2.10 -6.81
N LYS A 149 8.59 -1.02 -6.05
CA LYS A 149 8.20 -1.09 -4.63
C LYS A 149 6.84 -1.76 -4.48
N MET A 150 5.90 -1.47 -5.37
CA MET A 150 4.59 -2.12 -5.36
C MET A 150 4.73 -3.62 -5.64
N TYR A 151 5.54 -4.01 -6.63
CA TYR A 151 5.81 -5.42 -6.92
C TYR A 151 6.42 -6.16 -5.73
N ASP A 152 7.39 -5.55 -5.04
CA ASP A 152 7.96 -6.12 -3.81
C ASP A 152 6.91 -6.22 -2.71
N ALA A 153 6.03 -5.23 -2.56
CA ALA A 153 4.93 -5.28 -1.60
C ALA A 153 3.95 -6.42 -1.91
N PHE A 154 3.64 -6.68 -3.18
CA PHE A 154 2.82 -7.83 -3.59
C PHE A 154 3.47 -9.16 -3.22
N LYS A 155 4.77 -9.33 -3.43
CA LYS A 155 5.49 -10.55 -3.00
C LYS A 155 5.39 -10.76 -1.50
N GLU A 156 5.57 -9.70 -0.72
CA GLU A 156 5.45 -9.75 0.73
C GLU A 156 4.01 -10.05 1.21
N LEU A 157 2.98 -9.84 0.39
CA LEU A 157 1.62 -10.26 0.73
C LEU A 157 1.50 -11.79 0.81
N ALA A 158 2.27 -12.53 0.01
CA ALA A 158 2.28 -13.99 0.04
C ALA A 158 3.03 -14.57 1.24
N GLU A 159 3.86 -13.77 1.90
CA GLU A 159 4.62 -14.17 3.10
C GLU A 159 3.83 -13.94 4.40
N LYS A 160 2.64 -13.34 4.30
CA LYS A 160 1.79 -12.95 5.44
C LYS A 160 0.44 -13.67 5.37
N GLU A 161 -0.13 -13.98 6.53
CA GLU A 161 -1.48 -14.52 6.65
C GLU A 161 -2.55 -13.42 6.49
N ASN A 162 -2.60 -12.81 5.31
CA ASN A 162 -3.59 -11.78 5.02
C ASN A 162 -4.96 -12.42 4.77
N LYS A 163 -6.02 -11.83 5.33
CA LYS A 163 -7.40 -12.25 5.02
C LYS A 163 -7.79 -11.73 3.64
N ILE A 164 -8.19 -12.67 2.77
CA ILE A 164 -8.66 -12.39 1.42
C ILE A 164 -10.15 -12.60 1.33
N GLN A 165 -10.83 -11.75 0.57
CA GLN A 165 -12.21 -11.94 0.16
C GLN A 165 -12.31 -11.51 -1.30
N ILE A 166 -13.04 -12.30 -2.09
CA ILE A 166 -13.31 -11.98 -3.49
C ILE A 166 -14.79 -11.70 -3.63
N SER A 167 -15.14 -10.65 -4.36
CA SER A 167 -16.53 -10.36 -4.70
C SER A 167 -17.07 -11.43 -5.67
N GLU A 168 -18.39 -11.46 -5.79
CA GLU A 168 -18.98 -11.99 -7.01
C GLU A 168 -18.68 -11.06 -8.20
N ARG A 169 -19.03 -11.52 -9.40
CA ARG A 169 -18.94 -10.73 -10.63
C ARG A 169 -19.66 -9.39 -10.46
N GLN A 170 -19.05 -8.34 -10.97
CA GLN A 170 -19.56 -6.97 -10.93
C GLN A 170 -19.44 -6.29 -12.30
N PRO A 171 -20.33 -5.34 -12.62
CA PRO A 171 -20.20 -4.52 -13.82
C PRO A 171 -18.89 -3.74 -13.78
N LYS A 172 -18.27 -3.53 -14.94
CA LYS A 172 -17.06 -2.74 -15.05
C LYS A 172 -17.21 -1.33 -14.46
N GLU A 173 -18.36 -0.71 -14.62
CA GLU A 173 -18.62 0.67 -14.19
C GLU A 173 -18.77 0.79 -12.66
N SER A 174 -18.87 -0.34 -11.94
CA SER A 174 -19.13 -0.34 -10.49
C SER A 174 -18.00 0.26 -9.64
N TYR A 175 -16.78 0.42 -10.18
CA TYR A 175 -15.66 1.09 -9.48
C TYR A 175 -15.64 2.60 -9.70
N GLU A 176 -16.45 3.14 -10.61
CA GLU A 176 -16.46 4.57 -10.91
C GLU A 176 -16.82 5.39 -9.65
N ASN A 177 -16.11 6.50 -9.45
CA ASN A 177 -16.28 7.40 -8.30
C ASN A 177 -16.00 6.79 -6.91
N LYS A 178 -15.41 5.59 -6.82
CA LYS A 178 -15.03 4.95 -5.54
C LYS A 178 -13.57 5.16 -5.11
N GLY A 179 -12.83 6.00 -5.81
CA GLY A 179 -11.44 6.35 -5.46
C GLY A 179 -10.39 5.35 -5.95
N PHE A 180 -10.78 4.37 -6.78
CA PHE A 180 -9.82 3.51 -7.47
C PHE A 180 -8.95 4.34 -8.42
N TYR A 181 -7.66 4.00 -8.49
CA TYR A 181 -6.73 4.60 -9.43
C TYR A 181 -6.11 3.52 -10.32
N ARG A 182 -5.78 3.93 -11.54
CA ARG A 182 -5.15 3.07 -12.53
C ARG A 182 -3.68 2.88 -12.18
N VAL A 183 -3.21 1.64 -12.31
CA VAL A 183 -1.84 1.23 -12.02
C VAL A 183 -1.14 0.79 -13.29
#